data_AF-A0A7W2UN52-F1
#
_entry.id   AF-A0A7W2UN52-F1
#
_cell.length_a   1.000
_cell.length_b   1.000
_cell.length_c   1.000
_cell.angle_alpha   90.00
_cell.angle_beta   90.00
_cell.angle_gamma   90.00
#
_symmetry.space_group_name_H-M   'P 1'
#
loop_
_entity.id
_entity.type
_entity.pdbx_description
1 polymer ?
#
loop_
_entity_poly.entity_id
_entity_poly.type
_entity_poly.pdbx_seq_one_letter_code
_entity_poly.pdbx_strand_id
1 'polypeptide(L)'
;MASRLRRALLAALVTASVVAPLVGAAGPSEVPAPTPVALGPVRVAGLEHRYAANREGIRAAEVMAARHGDRKRARALRKMRGASRHFLSFDGRNGGRAVEVYGDLGRARHIAVLVPGSDTNLETYGRFRDGALALSRELGRRTAVIGWLGYKTPGTVAPEVLTTGRAAGAAPRLAAFVRELNAATPRARISLLCHSYGSVVCARAARGLNAADIVLYGSPGTGYDDARQLHTRATVWAGRGGNDWIGGVPHVRIPLLGTTIGFGTDPVSRRFGARTFDAGDVGHSDYLKPGSAALVSMGRIVEGLEGRDA
;
A
#
# COMPACT_ATOMS: atom_id res chain seq x y z
N MET A 1 32.94 -5.91 -21.19
CA MET A 1 32.61 -6.81 -20.05
C MET A 1 32.77 -6.17 -18.67
N ALA A 2 33.69 -5.22 -18.46
CA ALA A 2 33.95 -4.62 -17.13
C ALA A 2 32.79 -3.82 -16.49
N SER A 3 31.85 -3.25 -17.27
CA SER A 3 30.75 -2.44 -16.72
C SER A 3 29.58 -3.24 -16.16
N ARG A 4 29.35 -4.47 -16.64
CA ARG A 4 28.32 -5.39 -16.11
C ARG A 4 28.78 -6.03 -14.80
N LEU A 5 30.06 -6.40 -14.70
CA LEU A 5 30.65 -6.88 -13.45
C LEU A 5 30.64 -5.80 -12.35
N ARG A 6 30.95 -4.54 -12.69
CA ARG A 6 30.88 -3.42 -11.72
C ARG A 6 29.45 -3.16 -11.22
N ARG A 7 28.42 -3.29 -12.07
CA ARG A 7 27.01 -3.17 -11.65
C ARG A 7 26.53 -4.37 -10.83
N ALA A 8 26.96 -5.58 -11.16
CA ALA A 8 26.67 -6.77 -10.38
C ALA A 8 27.37 -6.74 -9.01
N LEU A 9 28.60 -6.21 -8.93
CA LEU A 9 29.34 -6.00 -7.69
C LEU A 9 28.72 -4.89 -6.82
N LEU A 10 28.21 -3.82 -7.42
CA LEU A 10 27.44 -2.80 -6.69
C LEU A 10 26.10 -3.34 -6.17
N ALA A 11 25.39 -4.16 -6.96
CA ALA A 11 24.19 -4.85 -6.51
C ALA A 11 24.51 -5.85 -5.37
N ALA A 12 25.60 -6.60 -5.48
CA ALA A 12 26.10 -7.50 -4.44
C ALA A 12 26.55 -6.75 -3.17
N LEU A 13 27.14 -5.56 -3.29
CA LEU A 13 27.49 -4.70 -2.15
C LEU A 13 26.25 -4.12 -1.46
N VAL A 14 25.17 -3.85 -2.19
CA VAL A 14 23.86 -3.52 -1.59
C VAL A 14 23.22 -4.76 -0.94
N THR A 15 23.55 -5.97 -1.40
CA THR A 15 23.08 -7.22 -0.76
C THR A 15 23.93 -7.59 0.46
N ALA A 16 25.22 -7.24 0.50
CA ALA A 16 26.17 -7.61 1.54
C ALA A 16 26.31 -6.58 2.67
N SER A 17 25.94 -5.30 2.46
CA SER A 17 25.92 -4.29 3.53
C SER A 17 24.69 -4.35 4.44
N VAL A 18 23.83 -5.37 4.29
CA VAL A 18 22.65 -5.63 5.16
C VAL A 18 22.88 -6.80 6.13
N VAL A 19 24.08 -7.41 6.16
CA VAL A 19 24.44 -8.43 7.16
C VAL A 19 25.50 -7.89 8.12
N ALA A 20 25.16 -6.80 8.80
CA ALA A 20 25.72 -6.47 10.10
C ALA A 20 24.53 -6.37 11.08
N PRO A 21 24.56 -7.05 12.24
CA PRO A 21 23.49 -6.93 13.21
C PRO A 21 23.59 -5.54 13.85
N LEU A 22 22.94 -4.54 13.25
CA LEU A 22 22.60 -3.30 13.94
C LEU A 22 21.46 -3.59 14.91
N VAL A 23 21.80 -4.31 15.98
CA VAL A 23 21.13 -4.19 17.27
C VAL A 23 21.35 -2.73 17.68
N GLY A 24 20.31 -1.90 17.68
CA GLY A 24 20.39 -0.58 18.30
C GLY A 24 19.60 0.58 17.70
N ALA A 25 18.88 0.42 16.59
CA ALA A 25 17.80 1.38 16.29
C ALA A 25 16.58 0.94 17.12
N ALA A 26 16.49 1.44 18.35
CA ALA A 26 15.24 1.38 19.11
C ALA A 26 14.12 1.78 18.17
N GLY A 27 13.20 0.85 17.87
CA GLY A 27 11.95 1.22 17.21
C GLY A 27 11.37 2.42 17.96
N PRO A 28 10.66 3.35 17.29
CA PRO A 28 10.07 4.49 17.98
C PRO A 28 9.37 3.95 19.22
N SER A 29 9.84 4.36 20.40
CA SER A 29 9.24 4.03 21.69
C SER A 29 7.74 4.06 21.50
N GLU A 30 7.03 2.96 21.78
CA GLU A 30 5.61 2.83 21.41
C GLU A 30 4.85 4.05 21.93
N VAL A 31 4.57 5.00 21.05
CA VAL A 31 3.94 6.25 21.46
C VAL A 31 2.56 5.87 21.98
N PRO A 32 2.26 6.14 23.27
CA PRO A 32 1.00 5.71 23.84
C PRO A 32 -0.16 6.28 23.04
N ALA A 33 -1.14 5.43 22.77
CA ALA A 33 -2.35 5.80 22.06
C ALA A 33 -3.55 5.12 22.74
N PRO A 34 -4.74 5.75 22.69
CA PRO A 34 -5.94 5.18 23.30
C PRO A 34 -6.31 3.88 22.58
N THR A 35 -7.07 3.04 23.28
CA THR A 35 -7.74 1.91 22.63
C THR A 35 -8.61 2.42 21.48
N PRO A 36 -8.53 1.82 20.28
CA PRO A 36 -9.36 2.19 19.14
C PRO A 36 -10.84 2.12 19.48
N VAL A 37 -11.61 3.03 18.91
CA VAL A 37 -13.06 3.02 19.05
C VAL A 37 -13.59 1.71 18.46
N ALA A 38 -14.35 0.97 19.27
CA ALA A 38 -15.06 -0.24 18.81
C ALA A 38 -16.22 0.19 17.91
N LEU A 39 -16.03 0.04 16.60
CA LEU A 39 -17.06 0.30 15.60
C LEU A 39 -17.53 -1.05 15.04
N GLY A 40 -18.83 -1.17 14.77
CA GLY A 40 -19.38 -2.32 14.04
C GLY A 40 -18.86 -2.41 12.60
N PRO A 41 -19.47 -3.22 11.73
CA PRO A 41 -19.09 -3.27 10.31
C PRO A 41 -19.29 -1.92 9.60
N VAL A 42 -18.52 -1.65 8.53
CA VAL A 42 -18.71 -0.49 7.65
C VAL A 42 -20.10 -0.58 7.00
N ARG A 43 -20.84 0.53 7.08
CA ARG A 43 -22.16 0.71 6.49
C ARG A 43 -22.26 2.10 5.90
N VAL A 44 -22.78 2.23 4.68
CA VAL A 44 -22.94 3.53 4.00
C VAL A 44 -23.77 4.51 4.83
N ALA A 45 -24.88 4.05 5.42
CA ALA A 45 -25.76 4.88 6.25
C ALA A 45 -25.10 5.41 7.54
N GLY A 46 -23.99 4.82 7.99
CA GLY A 46 -23.30 5.18 9.24
C GLY A 46 -21.94 5.85 9.04
N LEU A 47 -21.58 6.26 7.82
CA LEU A 47 -20.25 6.78 7.51
C LEU A 47 -19.91 8.05 8.30
N GLU A 48 -20.83 9.01 8.40
CA GLU A 48 -20.59 10.26 9.13
C GLU A 48 -20.30 10.02 10.62
N HIS A 49 -21.09 9.14 11.26
CA HIS A 49 -20.84 8.75 12.64
C HIS A 49 -19.47 8.07 12.79
N ARG A 50 -19.13 7.14 11.89
CA ARG A 50 -17.81 6.47 11.86
C ARG A 50 -16.66 7.46 11.66
N TYR A 51 -16.80 8.45 10.78
CA TYR A 51 -15.78 9.46 10.54
C TYR A 51 -15.60 10.35 11.77
N ALA A 52 -16.69 10.74 12.44
CA ALA A 52 -16.64 11.49 13.69
C ALA A 52 -15.95 10.71 14.82
N ALA A 53 -16.32 9.44 15.00
CA ALA A 53 -15.73 8.58 16.02
C ALA A 53 -14.21 8.40 15.83
N ASN A 54 -13.76 8.12 14.60
CA ASN A 54 -12.33 7.99 14.33
C ASN A 54 -11.58 9.32 14.48
N ARG A 55 -12.17 10.45 14.10
CA ARG A 55 -11.58 11.78 14.31
C ARG A 55 -11.36 12.08 15.80
N GLU A 56 -12.30 11.69 16.65
CA GLU A 56 -12.14 11.80 18.11
C GLU A 56 -11.03 10.88 18.63
N GLY A 57 -10.95 9.65 18.12
CA GLY A 57 -9.82 8.74 18.42
C GLY A 57 -8.46 9.34 18.03
N ILE A 58 -8.36 10.00 16.87
CA ILE A 58 -7.15 10.71 16.43
C ILE A 58 -6.82 11.87 17.37
N ARG A 59 -7.82 12.65 17.79
CA ARG A 59 -7.66 13.75 18.75
C ARG A 59 -7.13 13.24 20.10
N ALA A 60 -7.70 12.15 20.62
CA ALA A 60 -7.25 11.55 21.86
C ALA A 60 -5.80 11.05 21.76
N ALA A 61 -5.43 10.42 20.64
CA ALA A 61 -4.05 10.02 20.37
C ALA A 61 -3.09 11.21 20.25
N GLU A 62 -3.51 12.33 19.63
CA GLU A 62 -2.71 13.55 19.54
C GLU A 62 -2.38 14.09 20.93
N VAL A 63 -3.38 14.19 21.80
CA VAL A 63 -3.21 14.68 23.17
C VAL A 63 -2.31 13.75 23.98
N MET A 64 -2.48 12.42 23.85
CA MET A 64 -1.60 11.46 24.51
C MET A 64 -0.15 11.56 24.03
N ALA A 65 0.09 11.65 22.72
CA ALA A 65 1.42 11.84 22.17
C ALA A 65 2.07 13.15 22.67
N ALA A 66 1.30 14.24 22.74
CA ALA A 66 1.79 15.53 23.24
C ALA A 66 2.16 15.45 24.74
N ARG A 67 1.31 14.84 25.58
CA ARG A 67 1.61 14.61 27.00
C ARG A 67 2.82 13.71 27.22
N HIS A 68 3.02 12.74 26.34
CA HIS A 68 4.19 11.87 26.35
C HIS A 68 5.46 12.54 25.81
N GLY A 69 5.38 13.78 25.31
CA GLY A 69 6.53 14.51 24.78
C GLY A 69 6.86 14.24 23.31
N ASP A 70 6.13 13.35 22.63
CA ASP A 70 6.32 13.10 21.19
C ASP A 70 5.62 14.18 20.34
N ARG A 71 6.33 15.30 20.18
CA ARG A 71 5.87 16.44 19.38
C ARG A 71 5.74 16.09 17.90
N LYS A 72 6.49 15.11 17.37
CA LYS A 72 6.44 14.74 15.95
C LYS A 72 5.14 13.98 15.67
N ARG A 73 4.84 12.96 16.49
CA ARG A 73 3.59 12.20 16.43
C ARG A 73 2.37 13.10 16.66
N ALA A 74 2.42 13.98 17.67
CA ALA A 74 1.33 14.92 17.93
C ALA A 74 1.04 15.83 16.71
N ARG A 75 2.07 16.40 16.06
CA ARG A 75 1.90 17.20 14.84
C ARG A 75 1.31 16.40 13.68
N ALA A 76 1.71 15.15 13.51
CA ALA A 76 1.17 14.29 12.46
C ALA A 76 -0.32 14.01 12.70
N LEU A 77 -0.70 13.63 13.92
CA LEU A 77 -2.08 13.37 14.31
C LEU A 77 -2.97 14.63 14.21
N ARG A 78 -2.42 15.80 14.56
CA ARG A 78 -3.10 17.08 14.36
C ARG A 78 -3.50 17.33 12.92
N LYS A 79 -2.62 17.01 11.97
CA LYS A 79 -2.92 17.07 10.53
C LYS A 79 -3.95 16.01 10.12
N MET A 80 -3.97 14.85 10.79
CA MET A 80 -4.94 13.77 10.56
C MET A 80 -6.35 14.09 11.03
N ARG A 81 -6.52 14.80 12.15
CA ARG A 81 -7.85 15.16 12.65
C ARG A 81 -8.54 16.34 11.93
N GLY A 82 -8.04 16.75 10.76
CA GLY A 82 -8.65 17.82 9.97
C GLY A 82 -10.14 17.50 9.69
N ALA A 83 -11.02 18.50 9.81
CA ALA A 83 -12.47 18.29 9.72
C ALA A 83 -12.92 17.71 8.38
N SER A 84 -12.20 17.98 7.30
CA SER A 84 -12.44 17.46 5.94
C SER A 84 -11.86 16.07 5.67
N ARG A 85 -11.28 15.41 6.68
CA ARG A 85 -10.67 14.08 6.54
C ARG A 85 -11.61 13.01 7.08
N HIS A 86 -11.78 11.94 6.30
CA HIS A 86 -12.72 10.87 6.57
C HIS A 86 -11.99 9.55 6.82
N PHE A 87 -12.13 8.96 8.01
CA PHE A 87 -11.43 7.71 8.36
C PHE A 87 -12.42 6.60 8.67
N LEU A 88 -12.30 5.46 7.99
CA LEU A 88 -13.08 4.26 8.29
C LEU A 88 -12.59 3.59 9.58
N SER A 89 -11.29 3.65 9.84
CA SER A 89 -10.68 3.11 11.05
C SER A 89 -9.39 3.86 11.39
N PHE A 90 -9.09 3.96 12.68
CA PHE A 90 -7.83 4.50 13.19
C PHE A 90 -7.38 3.70 14.43
N ASP A 91 -6.10 3.35 14.49
CA ASP A 91 -5.44 2.81 15.67
C ASP A 91 -4.08 3.48 15.81
N GLY A 92 -3.88 4.30 16.83
CA GLY A 92 -2.61 5.01 17.03
C GLY A 92 -1.48 4.15 17.58
N ARG A 93 -1.78 2.94 18.07
CA ARG A 93 -0.83 2.07 18.78
C ARG A 93 0.14 1.38 17.81
N ASN A 94 1.27 0.90 18.33
CA ASN A 94 2.21 -0.01 17.64
C ASN A 94 2.69 0.51 16.27
N GLY A 95 3.02 1.81 16.19
CA GLY A 95 3.42 2.49 14.95
C GLY A 95 2.28 3.11 14.16
N GLY A 96 1.04 2.70 14.44
CA GLY A 96 -0.18 3.32 13.97
C GLY A 96 -0.70 2.76 12.65
N ARG A 97 -2.03 2.77 12.52
CA ARG A 97 -2.80 2.26 11.38
C ARG A 97 -3.96 3.19 11.10
N ALA A 98 -4.26 3.41 9.83
CA ALA A 98 -5.34 4.28 9.41
C ALA A 98 -5.91 3.84 8.07
N VAL A 99 -7.22 3.99 7.91
CA VAL A 99 -7.90 3.80 6.64
C VAL A 99 -8.65 5.08 6.34
N GLU A 100 -8.14 5.88 5.40
CA GLU A 100 -8.72 7.18 5.01
C GLU A 100 -9.45 7.07 3.67
N VAL A 101 -10.56 7.80 3.56
CA VAL A 101 -11.41 7.87 2.37
C VAL A 101 -11.25 9.25 1.72
N TYR A 102 -11.09 9.24 0.40
CA TYR A 102 -11.09 10.42 -0.46
C TYR A 102 -12.24 10.27 -1.46
N GLY A 103 -13.13 11.27 -1.51
CA GLY A 103 -14.38 11.20 -2.27
C GLY A 103 -15.58 10.71 -1.44
N ASP A 104 -16.66 10.35 -2.13
CA ASP A 104 -17.93 9.91 -1.52
C ASP A 104 -18.07 8.39 -1.65
N LEU A 105 -17.71 7.66 -0.58
CA LEU A 105 -17.82 6.21 -0.54
C LEU A 105 -19.27 5.70 -0.66
N GLY A 106 -20.26 6.48 -0.21
CA GLY A 106 -21.66 6.08 -0.27
C GLY A 106 -22.26 6.11 -1.67
N ARG A 107 -21.66 6.91 -2.57
CA ARG A 107 -22.09 7.05 -3.98
C ARG A 107 -21.10 6.46 -4.99
N ALA A 108 -19.97 5.95 -4.53
CA ALA A 108 -18.92 5.42 -5.37
C ALA A 108 -19.40 4.21 -6.19
N ARG A 109 -19.14 4.24 -7.50
CA ARG A 109 -19.27 3.09 -8.41
C ARG A 109 -17.94 2.35 -8.58
N HIS A 110 -16.83 3.08 -8.41
CA HIS A 110 -15.48 2.54 -8.41
C HIS A 110 -14.81 2.86 -7.08
N ILE A 111 -14.05 1.91 -6.54
CA ILE A 111 -13.30 2.09 -5.30
C ILE A 111 -11.86 1.63 -5.56
N ALA A 112 -10.93 2.58 -5.46
CA ALA A 112 -9.50 2.27 -5.51
C ALA A 112 -8.95 2.15 -4.09
N VAL A 113 -8.42 0.97 -3.73
CA VAL A 113 -7.77 0.75 -2.44
C VAL A 113 -6.25 0.81 -2.64
N LEU A 114 -5.63 1.89 -2.19
CA LEU A 114 -4.18 2.08 -2.21
C LEU A 114 -3.55 1.32 -1.03
N VAL A 115 -2.61 0.43 -1.33
CA VAL A 115 -1.82 -0.32 -0.34
C VAL A 115 -0.38 0.16 -0.40
N PRO A 116 0.13 0.83 0.65
CA PRO A 116 1.44 1.46 0.62
C PRO A 116 2.58 0.43 0.71
N GLY A 117 3.75 0.86 0.26
CA GLY A 117 5.02 0.18 0.49
C GLY A 117 5.67 0.51 1.84
N SER A 118 6.99 0.33 1.89
CA SER A 118 7.86 0.61 3.05
C SER A 118 7.77 2.07 3.55
N ASP A 119 8.23 2.31 4.77
CA ASP A 119 8.36 3.64 5.42
C ASP A 119 7.08 4.47 5.53
N THR A 120 5.90 3.91 5.24
CA THR A 120 4.63 4.60 5.45
C THR A 120 4.11 4.35 6.86
N ASN A 121 4.03 5.40 7.68
CA ASN A 121 3.49 5.40 9.03
C ASN A 121 2.72 6.69 9.30
N LEU A 122 2.20 6.91 10.51
CA LEU A 122 1.40 8.10 10.80
C LEU A 122 2.18 9.41 10.59
N GLU A 123 3.48 9.41 10.86
CA GLU A 123 4.35 10.56 10.74
C GLU A 123 4.73 10.87 9.29
N THR A 124 4.86 9.85 8.44
CA THR A 124 5.19 9.98 7.02
C THR A 124 3.96 9.94 6.10
N TYR A 125 2.76 9.78 6.67
CA TYR A 125 1.49 9.59 5.96
C TYR A 125 1.17 10.68 4.93
N GLY A 126 1.73 11.89 5.09
CA GLY A 126 1.52 13.01 4.17
C GLY A 126 1.78 12.65 2.70
N ARG A 127 2.90 12.01 2.39
CA ARG A 127 3.24 11.62 1.02
C ARG A 127 2.24 10.62 0.43
N PHE A 128 1.84 9.64 1.24
CA PHE A 128 0.86 8.63 0.84
C PHE A 128 -0.52 9.27 0.57
N ARG A 129 -0.92 10.21 1.43
CA ARG A 129 -2.12 11.03 1.24
C ARG A 129 -2.08 11.86 -0.05
N ASP A 130 -0.95 12.48 -0.36
CA ASP A 130 -0.83 13.32 -1.55
C ASP A 130 -1.05 12.52 -2.83
N GLY A 131 -0.50 11.30 -2.90
CA GLY A 131 -0.78 10.36 -4.00
C GLY A 131 -2.24 9.92 -4.06
N ALA A 132 -2.87 9.65 -2.92
CA ALA A 132 -4.29 9.29 -2.85
C ALA A 132 -5.21 10.43 -3.31
N LEU A 133 -4.88 11.67 -2.98
CA LEU A 133 -5.58 12.85 -3.47
C LEU A 133 -5.38 13.06 -4.97
N ALA A 134 -4.18 12.86 -5.48
CA ALA A 134 -3.92 12.94 -6.92
C ALA A 134 -4.78 11.93 -7.69
N LEU A 135 -4.81 10.68 -7.23
CA LEU A 135 -5.68 9.65 -7.81
C LEU A 135 -7.17 9.97 -7.67
N SER A 136 -7.60 10.50 -6.53
CA SER A 136 -9.00 10.90 -6.35
C SER A 136 -9.40 12.05 -7.28
N ARG A 137 -8.48 12.92 -7.67
CA ARG A 137 -8.73 14.00 -8.65
C ARG A 137 -8.78 13.46 -10.07
N GLU A 138 -7.95 12.47 -10.39
CA GLU A 138 -7.93 11.78 -11.69
C GLU A 138 -9.26 11.04 -11.97
N LEU A 139 -9.79 10.31 -10.98
CA LEU A 139 -10.92 9.38 -11.14
C LEU A 139 -12.32 10.00 -11.06
N GLY A 140 -12.42 11.32 -10.85
CA GLY A 140 -13.68 12.04 -10.81
C GLY A 140 -14.66 11.65 -9.68
N ARG A 141 -15.91 12.10 -9.80
CA ARG A 141 -16.90 12.16 -8.69
C ARG A 141 -17.62 10.85 -8.36
N ARG A 142 -17.51 9.82 -9.21
CA ARG A 142 -18.13 8.50 -9.00
C ARG A 142 -17.16 7.48 -8.41
N THR A 143 -16.02 7.95 -7.93
CA THR A 143 -14.95 7.11 -7.41
C THR A 143 -14.60 7.53 -6.00
N ALA A 144 -14.36 6.54 -5.13
CA ALA A 144 -13.73 6.76 -3.84
C ALA A 144 -12.33 6.13 -3.85
N VAL A 145 -11.33 6.89 -3.41
CA VAL A 145 -9.99 6.35 -3.15
C VAL A 145 -9.88 6.08 -1.66
N ILE A 146 -9.30 4.95 -1.31
CA ILE A 146 -9.08 4.55 0.07
C ILE A 146 -7.57 4.36 0.28
N GLY A 147 -6.99 5.18 1.14
CA GLY A 147 -5.63 4.97 1.63
C GLY A 147 -5.65 3.94 2.76
N TRP A 148 -5.15 2.71 2.50
CA TRP A 148 -5.15 1.62 3.46
C TRP A 148 -3.77 1.44 4.13
N LEU A 149 -3.49 2.20 5.20
CA LEU A 149 -2.36 1.94 6.08
C LEU A 149 -2.77 0.91 7.14
N GLY A 150 -2.93 -0.33 6.70
CA GLY A 150 -3.47 -1.41 7.53
C GLY A 150 -2.44 -2.18 8.35
N TYR A 151 -1.14 -1.95 8.19
CA TYR A 151 -0.08 -2.76 8.80
C TYR A 151 1.13 -1.92 9.18
N LYS A 152 2.00 -2.46 10.05
CA LYS A 152 3.32 -1.85 10.30
C LYS A 152 4.17 -2.09 9.07
N THR A 153 4.36 -1.04 8.27
CA THR A 153 5.17 -1.13 7.05
C THR A 153 6.62 -1.42 7.42
N PRO A 154 7.35 -2.14 6.57
CA PRO A 154 8.76 -2.36 6.81
C PRO A 154 9.56 -1.05 6.63
N GLY A 155 10.65 -0.91 7.38
CA GLY A 155 11.59 0.20 7.17
C GLY A 155 12.48 -0.09 5.96
N THR A 156 12.73 0.87 5.05
CA THR A 156 13.42 0.60 3.76
C THR A 156 14.81 -0.05 3.88
N VAL A 157 15.50 0.18 5.00
CA VAL A 157 16.84 -0.41 5.28
C VAL A 157 16.78 -1.65 6.18
N ALA A 158 15.59 -2.13 6.52
CA ALA A 158 15.42 -3.24 7.43
C ALA A 158 15.36 -4.57 6.65
N PRO A 159 15.95 -5.66 7.17
CA PRO A 159 15.97 -6.96 6.49
C PRO A 159 14.58 -7.47 6.09
N GLU A 160 13.52 -7.07 6.80
CA GLU A 160 12.19 -7.58 6.51
C GLU A 160 11.56 -6.94 5.26
N VAL A 161 12.15 -5.89 4.67
CA VAL A 161 11.83 -5.43 3.29
C VAL A 161 12.22 -6.46 2.26
N LEU A 162 13.14 -7.38 2.57
CA LEU A 162 13.62 -8.43 1.66
C LEU A 162 12.88 -9.75 1.86
N THR A 163 11.98 -9.81 2.85
CA THR A 163 11.27 -11.03 3.23
C THR A 163 9.78 -10.83 3.16
N THR A 164 9.06 -11.92 3.25
CA THR A 164 7.61 -11.92 3.12
C THR A 164 6.84 -11.84 4.44
N GLY A 165 7.55 -11.83 5.57
CA GLY A 165 6.96 -12.01 6.90
C GLY A 165 5.93 -10.93 7.28
N ARG A 166 6.23 -9.64 7.04
CA ARG A 166 5.26 -8.56 7.34
C ARG A 166 4.02 -8.64 6.45
N ALA A 167 4.15 -9.18 5.24
CA ALA A 167 3.02 -9.32 4.32
C ALA A 167 2.10 -10.46 4.76
N ALA A 168 2.63 -11.53 5.37
CA ALA A 168 1.83 -12.62 5.91
C ALA A 168 0.88 -12.14 7.03
N GLY A 169 1.34 -11.25 7.91
CA GLY A 169 0.48 -10.64 8.94
C GLY A 169 -0.50 -9.58 8.42
N ALA A 170 -0.15 -8.90 7.33
CA ALA A 170 -0.99 -7.85 6.73
C ALA A 170 -2.12 -8.39 5.85
N ALA A 171 -1.87 -9.49 5.12
CA ALA A 171 -2.79 -10.03 4.11
C ALA A 171 -4.18 -10.42 4.65
N PRO A 172 -4.31 -11.13 5.80
CA PRO A 172 -5.64 -11.43 6.36
C PRO A 172 -6.46 -10.18 6.69
N ARG A 173 -5.78 -9.10 7.09
CA ARG A 173 -6.43 -7.82 7.44
C ARG A 173 -6.86 -7.04 6.21
N LEU A 174 -6.05 -7.08 5.14
CA LEU A 174 -6.47 -6.54 3.84
C LEU A 174 -7.69 -7.31 3.30
N ALA A 175 -7.66 -8.65 3.38
CA ALA A 175 -8.78 -9.48 2.95
C ALA A 175 -10.05 -9.24 3.75
N ALA A 176 -9.96 -9.10 5.08
CA ALA A 176 -11.09 -8.73 5.91
C ALA A 176 -11.66 -7.36 5.53
N PHE A 177 -10.80 -6.37 5.33
CA PHE A 177 -11.20 -5.04 4.92
C PHE A 177 -11.91 -5.02 3.57
N VAL A 178 -11.37 -5.73 2.56
CA VAL A 178 -11.99 -5.82 1.24
C VAL A 178 -13.35 -6.53 1.32
N ARG A 179 -13.50 -7.59 2.14
CA ARG A 179 -14.82 -8.22 2.38
C ARG A 179 -15.82 -7.26 3.00
N GLU A 180 -15.38 -6.48 3.97
CA GLU A 180 -16.22 -5.47 4.63
C GLU A 180 -16.66 -4.37 3.65
N LEU A 181 -15.75 -3.89 2.79
CA LEU A 181 -16.09 -2.95 1.72
C LEU A 181 -17.09 -3.54 0.73
N ASN A 182 -16.89 -4.78 0.29
CA ASN A 182 -17.83 -5.47 -0.60
C ASN A 182 -19.24 -5.56 0.02
N ALA A 183 -19.33 -5.89 1.31
CA ALA A 183 -20.61 -5.95 2.02
C ALA A 183 -21.26 -4.56 2.13
N ALA A 184 -20.46 -3.51 2.36
CA ALA A 184 -20.96 -2.14 2.46
C ALA A 184 -21.36 -1.53 1.11
N THR A 185 -20.70 -1.93 0.03
CA THR A 185 -20.82 -1.35 -1.31
C THR A 185 -20.96 -2.44 -2.39
N PRO A 186 -22.01 -3.28 -2.34
CA PRO A 186 -22.11 -4.50 -3.14
C PRO A 186 -22.16 -4.30 -4.66
N ARG A 187 -22.41 -3.08 -5.13
CA ARG A 187 -22.43 -2.71 -6.55
C ARG A 187 -21.15 -2.00 -7.02
N ALA A 188 -20.23 -1.68 -6.12
CA ALA A 188 -19.01 -0.97 -6.47
C ALA A 188 -17.97 -1.93 -7.04
N ARG A 189 -17.28 -1.50 -8.10
CA ARG A 189 -16.08 -2.16 -8.62
C ARG A 189 -14.90 -1.79 -7.71
N ILE A 190 -14.30 -2.78 -7.05
CA ILE A 190 -13.13 -2.57 -6.17
C ILE A 190 -11.86 -2.97 -6.92
N SER A 191 -10.87 -2.08 -6.96
CA SER A 191 -9.54 -2.31 -7.54
C SER A 191 -8.47 -2.04 -6.48
N LEU A 192 -7.51 -2.96 -6.33
CA LEU A 192 -6.40 -2.84 -5.38
C LEU A 192 -5.19 -2.28 -6.11
N LEU A 193 -4.63 -1.18 -5.61
CA LEU A 193 -3.46 -0.52 -6.17
C LEU A 193 -2.31 -0.66 -5.17
N CYS A 194 -1.33 -1.47 -5.53
CA CYS A 194 -0.37 -2.06 -4.61
C CYS A 194 1.05 -1.63 -4.95
N HIS A 195 1.58 -0.67 -4.19
CA HIS A 195 2.89 -0.08 -4.43
C HIS A 195 4.00 -0.82 -3.71
N SER A 196 5.10 -1.11 -4.39
CA SER A 196 6.33 -1.59 -3.76
C SER A 196 6.05 -2.79 -2.84
N TYR A 197 6.43 -2.79 -1.57
CA TYR A 197 6.11 -3.88 -0.63
C TYR A 197 4.59 -4.18 -0.52
N GLY A 198 3.72 -3.20 -0.75
CA GLY A 198 2.27 -3.39 -0.83
C GLY A 198 1.84 -4.40 -1.90
N SER A 199 2.60 -4.56 -2.99
CA SER A 199 2.38 -5.60 -4.01
C SER A 199 2.44 -7.02 -3.43
N VAL A 200 3.35 -7.24 -2.47
CA VAL A 200 3.54 -8.51 -1.76
C VAL A 200 2.38 -8.78 -0.79
N VAL A 201 1.84 -7.72 -0.17
CA VAL A 201 0.64 -7.80 0.69
C VAL A 201 -0.59 -8.16 -0.14
N CYS A 202 -0.81 -7.47 -1.26
CA CYS A 202 -1.94 -7.73 -2.15
C CYS A 202 -1.88 -9.13 -2.75
N ALA A 203 -0.71 -9.56 -3.22
CA ALA A 203 -0.52 -10.90 -3.77
C ALA A 203 -0.88 -12.00 -2.75
N ARG A 204 -0.44 -11.85 -1.49
CA ARG A 204 -0.81 -12.79 -0.42
C ARG A 204 -2.28 -12.76 -0.06
N ALA A 205 -2.89 -11.58 -0.11
CA ALA A 205 -4.32 -11.44 0.16
C ALA A 205 -5.17 -11.97 -1.00
N ALA A 206 -4.63 -12.05 -2.23
CA ALA A 206 -5.36 -12.18 -3.49
C ALA A 206 -6.35 -13.35 -3.54
N ARG A 207 -6.00 -14.48 -2.93
CA ARG A 207 -6.84 -15.68 -2.90
C ARG A 207 -8.17 -15.36 -2.19
N GLY A 208 -9.26 -15.45 -2.94
CA GLY A 208 -10.61 -15.21 -2.42
C GLY A 208 -10.99 -13.74 -2.21
N LEU A 209 -10.20 -12.78 -2.69
CA LEU A 209 -10.65 -11.39 -2.77
C LEU A 209 -11.71 -11.25 -3.85
N ASN A 210 -12.84 -10.64 -3.49
CA ASN A 210 -13.76 -10.08 -4.47
C ASN A 210 -13.26 -8.68 -4.86
N ALA A 211 -12.33 -8.64 -5.80
CA ALA A 211 -11.81 -7.43 -6.42
C ALA A 211 -11.80 -7.64 -7.93
N ALA A 212 -12.00 -6.56 -8.68
CA ALA A 212 -11.99 -6.62 -10.14
C ALA A 212 -10.55 -6.56 -10.68
N ASP A 213 -9.69 -5.76 -10.05
CA ASP A 213 -8.28 -5.62 -10.44
C ASP A 213 -7.34 -5.69 -9.24
N ILE A 214 -6.15 -6.24 -9.47
CA ILE A 214 -4.98 -6.09 -8.62
C ILE A 214 -3.89 -5.45 -9.47
N VAL A 215 -3.55 -4.21 -9.18
CA VAL A 215 -2.57 -3.40 -9.90
C VAL A 215 -1.28 -3.34 -9.09
N LEU A 216 -0.25 -4.02 -9.59
CA LEU A 216 1.07 -4.11 -8.97
C LEU A 216 1.98 -3.06 -9.62
N TYR A 217 2.52 -2.12 -8.84
CA TYR A 217 3.39 -1.09 -9.42
C TYR A 217 4.58 -0.75 -8.54
N GLY A 218 5.72 -0.48 -9.19
CA GLY A 218 7.02 -0.39 -8.51
C GLY A 218 7.32 -1.62 -7.67
N SER A 219 6.85 -2.80 -8.10
CA SER A 219 6.88 -4.01 -7.29
C SER A 219 8.27 -4.65 -7.30
N PRO A 220 8.80 -5.10 -6.15
CA PRO A 220 10.00 -5.95 -6.11
C PRO A 220 9.71 -7.40 -6.56
N GLY A 221 8.43 -7.76 -6.72
CA GLY A 221 7.90 -9.10 -6.90
C GLY A 221 6.70 -9.33 -5.97
N THR A 222 6.07 -10.51 -6.07
CA THR A 222 4.85 -10.84 -5.33
C THR A 222 5.03 -11.92 -4.26
N GLY A 223 6.18 -12.59 -4.30
CA GLY A 223 6.43 -13.82 -3.55
C GLY A 223 5.89 -15.08 -4.25
N TYR A 224 5.43 -14.97 -5.50
CA TYR A 224 4.96 -16.06 -6.36
C TYR A 224 5.71 -16.02 -7.70
N ASP A 225 5.78 -17.16 -8.39
CA ASP A 225 6.51 -17.26 -9.66
C ASP A 225 5.68 -16.78 -10.86
N ASP A 226 4.36 -16.89 -10.77
CA ASP A 226 3.41 -16.41 -11.78
C ASP A 226 2.08 -15.97 -11.16
N ALA A 227 1.30 -15.21 -11.93
CA ALA A 227 0.02 -14.63 -11.52
C ALA A 227 -1.07 -15.69 -11.27
N ARG A 228 -0.98 -16.89 -11.84
CA ARG A 228 -1.97 -17.96 -11.62
C ARG A 228 -1.88 -18.53 -10.20
N GLN A 229 -0.68 -18.52 -9.61
CA GLN A 229 -0.46 -18.92 -8.21
C GLN A 229 -1.13 -17.97 -7.19
N LEU A 230 -1.57 -16.78 -7.62
CA LEU A 230 -2.37 -15.88 -6.76
C LEU A 230 -3.77 -16.43 -6.48
N HIS A 231 -4.25 -17.39 -7.29
CA HIS A 231 -5.58 -18.00 -7.19
C HIS A 231 -6.71 -16.96 -7.03
N THR A 232 -6.64 -15.90 -7.85
CA THR A 232 -7.59 -14.79 -7.85
C THR A 232 -8.43 -14.77 -9.12
N ARG A 233 -9.63 -14.19 -9.03
CA ARG A 233 -10.47 -13.88 -10.19
C ARG A 233 -10.25 -12.45 -10.71
N ALA A 234 -9.50 -11.63 -9.97
CA ALA A 234 -9.16 -10.28 -10.38
C ALA A 234 -8.24 -10.29 -11.61
N THR A 235 -8.37 -9.29 -12.47
CA THR A 235 -7.37 -9.04 -13.50
C THR A 235 -6.10 -8.53 -12.82
N VAL A 236 -4.98 -9.21 -13.05
CA VAL A 236 -3.68 -8.80 -12.47
C VAL A 236 -2.97 -7.90 -13.48
N TRP A 237 -2.69 -6.68 -13.06
CA TRP A 237 -1.97 -5.68 -13.83
C TRP A 237 -0.59 -5.43 -13.22
N ALA A 238 0.40 -5.10 -14.05
CA ALA A 238 1.73 -4.75 -13.60
C ALA A 238 2.32 -3.57 -14.38
N GLY A 239 2.95 -2.63 -13.68
CA GLY A 239 3.63 -1.49 -14.29
C GLY A 239 4.90 -1.11 -13.52
N ARG A 240 5.94 -0.72 -14.24
CA ARG A 240 7.19 -0.22 -13.65
C ARG A 240 7.66 0.98 -14.45
N GLY A 241 7.90 2.09 -13.77
CA GLY A 241 8.44 3.29 -14.39
C GLY A 241 9.87 3.06 -14.90
N GLY A 242 10.22 3.67 -16.03
CA GLY A 242 11.54 3.51 -16.65
C GLY A 242 12.71 3.92 -15.75
N ASN A 243 12.48 4.88 -14.84
CA ASN A 243 13.46 5.36 -13.85
C ASN A 243 13.30 4.72 -12.47
N ASP A 244 12.49 3.67 -12.33
CA ASP A 244 12.34 2.96 -11.07
C ASP A 244 13.54 2.04 -10.81
N TRP A 245 14.32 2.37 -9.77
CA TRP A 245 15.46 1.60 -9.31
C TRP A 245 15.13 0.15 -8.97
N ILE A 246 13.85 -0.18 -8.71
CA ILE A 246 13.42 -1.55 -8.44
C ILE A 246 13.72 -2.50 -9.59
N GLY A 247 13.81 -1.99 -10.84
CA GLY A 247 14.24 -2.79 -11.99
C GLY A 247 15.68 -3.27 -11.92
N GLY A 248 16.50 -2.69 -11.05
CA GLY A 248 17.86 -3.16 -10.76
C GLY A 248 17.95 -4.19 -9.63
N VAL A 249 16.86 -4.47 -8.92
CA VAL A 249 16.84 -5.45 -7.82
C VAL A 249 16.72 -6.87 -8.39
N PRO A 250 17.52 -7.84 -7.91
CA PRO A 250 17.39 -9.23 -8.33
C PRO A 250 15.99 -9.81 -8.02
N HIS A 251 15.22 -10.09 -9.07
CA HIS A 251 13.88 -10.69 -9.01
C HIS A 251 13.96 -12.22 -8.86
N VAL A 252 14.53 -12.68 -7.75
CA VAL A 252 14.72 -14.10 -7.42
C VAL A 252 14.18 -14.40 -6.03
N ARG A 253 14.00 -15.69 -5.71
CA ARG A 253 13.73 -16.17 -4.35
C ARG A 253 14.86 -17.09 -3.95
N ILE A 254 15.48 -16.78 -2.82
CA ILE A 254 16.57 -17.58 -2.26
C ILE A 254 16.13 -18.04 -0.86
N PRO A 255 15.95 -19.35 -0.63
CA PRO A 255 15.77 -19.86 0.73
C PRO A 255 17.09 -19.70 1.49
N LEU A 256 17.07 -18.99 2.61
CA LEU A 256 18.24 -18.77 3.47
C LEU A 256 17.82 -18.81 4.93
N LEU A 257 18.46 -19.65 5.74
CA LEU A 257 18.29 -19.72 7.21
C LEU A 257 16.82 -19.78 7.67
N GLY A 258 15.99 -20.60 7.01
CA GLY A 258 14.57 -20.77 7.35
C GLY A 258 13.64 -19.63 6.91
N THR A 259 14.15 -18.61 6.20
CA THR A 259 13.35 -17.55 5.56
C THR A 259 13.55 -17.55 4.04
N THR A 260 12.68 -16.88 3.30
CA THR A 260 12.87 -16.63 1.87
C THR A 260 13.23 -15.18 1.66
N ILE A 261 14.38 -14.96 1.02
CA ILE A 261 14.87 -13.64 0.61
C ILE A 261 14.52 -13.43 -0.86
N GLY A 262 13.97 -12.25 -1.16
CA GLY A 262 13.55 -11.87 -2.50
C GLY A 262 12.10 -12.29 -2.82
N PHE A 263 11.56 -11.67 -3.86
CA PHE A 263 10.11 -11.66 -4.13
C PHE A 263 9.70 -12.40 -5.40
N GLY A 264 10.63 -13.12 -6.02
CA GLY A 264 10.36 -13.98 -7.18
C GLY A 264 10.27 -13.18 -8.46
N THR A 265 9.57 -13.74 -9.43
CA THR A 265 9.48 -13.22 -10.80
C THR A 265 9.04 -11.76 -10.83
N ASP A 266 9.73 -10.97 -11.66
CA ASP A 266 9.37 -9.58 -11.96
C ASP A 266 7.93 -9.49 -12.51
N PRO A 267 7.01 -8.75 -11.86
CA PRO A 267 5.62 -8.70 -12.30
C PRO A 267 5.39 -8.12 -13.70
N VAL A 268 6.32 -7.28 -14.21
CA VAL A 268 6.22 -6.76 -15.59
C VAL A 268 6.79 -7.72 -16.63
N SER A 269 7.41 -8.83 -16.21
CA SER A 269 7.93 -9.82 -17.14
C SER A 269 6.82 -10.68 -17.73
N ARG A 270 6.98 -11.10 -19.00
CA ARG A 270 6.06 -12.05 -19.65
C ARG A 270 5.88 -13.35 -18.86
N ARG A 271 6.93 -13.80 -18.15
CA ARG A 271 6.91 -15.03 -17.34
C ARG A 271 5.90 -14.95 -16.19
N PHE A 272 5.74 -13.77 -15.58
CA PHE A 272 4.79 -13.60 -14.49
C PHE A 272 3.34 -13.69 -14.97
N GLY A 273 3.05 -13.20 -16.17
CA GLY A 273 1.72 -13.33 -16.80
C GLY A 273 0.67 -12.32 -16.35
N ALA A 274 1.07 -11.18 -15.76
CA ALA A 274 0.18 -10.04 -15.56
C ALA A 274 -0.01 -9.25 -16.87
N ARG A 275 -1.12 -8.50 -16.97
CA ARG A 275 -1.29 -7.50 -18.03
C ARG A 275 -0.41 -6.29 -17.74
N THR A 276 0.41 -5.88 -18.67
CA THR A 276 1.27 -4.70 -18.49
C THR A 276 0.51 -3.42 -18.82
N PHE A 277 0.73 -2.35 -18.05
CA PHE A 277 0.26 -1.01 -18.38
C PHE A 277 1.44 -0.03 -18.47
N ASP A 278 1.26 1.06 -19.20
CA ASP A 278 2.29 2.10 -19.32
C ASP A 278 2.45 2.88 -18.00
N ALA A 279 3.64 2.83 -17.42
CA ALA A 279 3.99 3.58 -16.23
C ALA A 279 4.82 4.84 -16.53
N GLY A 280 5.19 5.08 -17.80
CA GLY A 280 6.12 6.11 -18.22
C GLY A 280 7.49 6.02 -17.55
N ASP A 281 8.19 7.14 -17.46
CA ASP A 281 9.55 7.22 -16.90
C ASP A 281 9.58 7.71 -15.44
N VAL A 282 8.56 7.34 -14.65
CA VAL A 282 8.48 7.74 -13.24
C VAL A 282 9.52 7.01 -12.38
N GLY A 283 10.02 7.69 -11.34
CA GLY A 283 10.80 7.04 -10.29
C GLY A 283 9.93 6.26 -9.29
N HIS A 284 10.58 5.51 -8.39
CA HIS A 284 9.90 4.60 -7.47
C HIS A 284 8.79 5.23 -6.61
N SER A 285 8.92 6.51 -6.26
CA SER A 285 7.96 7.25 -5.43
C SER A 285 6.97 8.10 -6.23
N ASP A 286 7.02 8.03 -7.55
CA ASP A 286 6.47 9.09 -8.42
C ASP A 286 5.23 8.66 -9.22
N TYR A 287 4.82 7.39 -9.12
CA TYR A 287 3.68 6.81 -9.86
C TYR A 287 2.34 7.54 -9.68
N LEU A 288 2.14 8.21 -8.53
CA LEU A 288 0.92 8.97 -8.23
C LEU A 288 1.13 10.48 -8.35
N LYS A 289 2.23 10.93 -8.96
CA LYS A 289 2.41 12.36 -9.25
C LYS A 289 1.34 12.81 -10.24
N PRO A 290 0.67 13.96 -10.02
CA PRO A 290 -0.28 14.52 -10.98
C PRO A 290 0.33 14.63 -12.38
N GLY A 291 -0.44 14.22 -13.40
CA GLY A 291 -0.02 14.26 -14.80
C GLY A 291 0.96 13.17 -15.24
N SER A 292 1.36 12.24 -14.36
CA SER A 292 2.19 11.11 -14.76
C SER A 292 1.39 10.08 -15.58
N ALA A 293 2.05 9.43 -16.55
CA ALA A 293 1.44 8.36 -17.35
C ALA A 293 0.91 7.22 -16.46
N ALA A 294 1.69 6.81 -15.45
CA ALA A 294 1.27 5.82 -14.47
C ALA A 294 -0.05 6.16 -13.77
N LEU A 295 -0.24 7.42 -13.35
CA LEU A 295 -1.47 7.86 -12.68
C LEU A 295 -2.68 7.74 -13.63
N VAL A 296 -2.52 8.18 -14.88
CA VAL A 296 -3.55 8.11 -15.92
C VAL A 296 -3.92 6.64 -16.22
N SER A 297 -2.92 5.78 -16.46
CA SER A 297 -3.16 4.37 -16.74
C SER A 297 -3.83 3.64 -15.58
N MET A 298 -3.37 3.87 -14.34
CA MET A 298 -4.05 3.32 -13.16
C MET A 298 -5.49 3.85 -13.02
N GLY A 299 -5.72 5.12 -13.37
CA GLY A 299 -7.05 5.71 -13.44
C GLY A 299 -7.98 4.93 -14.36
N ARG A 300 -7.55 4.70 -15.60
CA ARG A 300 -8.29 3.93 -16.62
C ARG A 300 -8.57 2.49 -16.20
N ILE A 301 -7.64 1.83 -15.51
CA ILE A 301 -7.84 0.47 -14.97
C ILE A 301 -8.98 0.49 -13.93
N VAL A 302 -8.94 1.41 -12.96
CA VAL A 302 -9.97 1.51 -11.91
C VAL A 302 -11.36 1.77 -12.50
N GLU A 303 -11.45 2.61 -13.54
CA GLU A 303 -12.69 2.91 -14.25
C GLU A 303 -13.15 1.74 -15.16
N GLY A 304 -12.32 0.73 -15.38
CA GLY A 304 -12.63 -0.41 -16.26
C GLY A 304 -12.64 -0.04 -17.74
N LEU A 305 -11.79 0.90 -18.15
CA LEU A 305 -11.63 1.36 -19.53
C LEU A 305 -10.55 0.58 -20.29
N GLU A 306 -9.59 -0.02 -19.58
CA GLU A 306 -8.58 -0.90 -20.14
C GLU A 306 -9.18 -2.27 -20.51
N GLY A 307 -9.65 -2.39 -21.75
CA GLY A 307 -10.32 -3.59 -22.29
C GLY A 307 -11.55 -3.33 -23.15
N ARG A 308 -11.90 -2.05 -23.44
CA ARG A 308 -12.97 -1.69 -24.39
C ARG A 308 -12.50 -1.48 -25.82
N ASP A 309 -11.18 -1.46 -26.05
CA ASP A 309 -10.55 -1.21 -27.35
C ASP A 309 -9.62 -2.38 -27.78
N ALA A 310 -9.94 -3.62 -27.40
CA ALA A 310 -9.23 -4.82 -27.83
C ALA A 310 -10.13 -5.75 -28.64
#